data_AF-A0A7J9TSL3-F1
#
_entry.id   AF-A0A7J9TSL3-F1
#
_cell.length_a   1.000
_cell.length_b   1.000
_cell.length_c   1.000
_cell.angle_alpha   90.00
_cell.angle_beta   90.00
_cell.angle_gamma   90.00
#
_symmetry.space_group_name_H-M   'P 1'
#
loop_
_entity.id
_entity.type
_entity.pdbx_description
1 polymer ?
#
loop_
_entity_poly.entity_id
_entity_poly.type
_entity_poly.pdbx_seq_one_letter_code
_entity_poly.pdbx_strand_id
1 'polypeptide(L)'
;MAKEDKRLVLSEEDCIGCGICVTVCPTNLKQEKDINFDVDAEPRAIAVDNGQAVINDDLCIKCGICTKNCPVDSLTIEVLA
;
A
#
# COMPACT_ATOMS: atom_id res chain seq x y z
N MET A 1 -7.13 -14.22 20.68
CA MET A 1 -6.91 -14.60 19.27
C MET A 1 -5.51 -14.12 18.92
N ALA A 2 -4.53 -15.02 18.81
CA ALA A 2 -3.21 -14.63 18.35
C ALA A 2 -3.37 -14.18 16.89
N LYS A 3 -3.17 -12.88 16.61
CA LYS A 3 -3.13 -12.39 15.24
C LYS A 3 -1.92 -13.05 14.60
N GLU A 4 -2.13 -13.83 13.55
CA GLU A 4 -1.06 -14.18 12.60
C GLU A 4 -0.42 -12.86 12.15
N ASP A 5 0.88 -12.71 12.40
CA ASP A 5 1.59 -11.46 12.16
C ASP A 5 1.90 -11.37 10.66
N LYS A 6 1.04 -10.67 9.92
CA LYS A 6 1.13 -10.54 8.45
C LYS A 6 1.75 -9.21 8.08
N ARG A 7 2.65 -9.22 7.09
CA ARG A 7 3.29 -8.02 6.55
C ARG A 7 3.17 -7.95 5.03
N LEU A 8 3.07 -6.73 4.50
CA LEU A 8 3.19 -6.48 3.07
C LEU A 8 4.65 -6.15 2.79
N VAL A 9 5.27 -6.91 1.89
CA VAL A 9 6.69 -6.78 1.52
C VAL A 9 6.79 -6.33 0.07
N LEU A 10 7.74 -5.44 -0.19
CA LEU A 10 8.07 -4.93 -1.52
C LEU A 10 9.39 -5.53 -1.99
N SER A 11 9.42 -6.04 -3.22
CA SER A 11 10.64 -6.26 -3.99
C SER A 11 11.03 -4.94 -4.66
N GLU A 12 12.08 -4.29 -4.15
CA GLU A 12 12.55 -3.00 -4.69
C GLU A 12 13.15 -3.16 -6.10
N GLU A 13 13.72 -4.33 -6.42
CA GLU A 13 14.31 -4.63 -7.72
C GLU A 13 13.26 -4.77 -8.83
N ASP A 14 12.08 -5.31 -8.50
CA ASP A 14 10.99 -5.51 -9.46
C ASP A 14 10.05 -4.31 -9.56
N CYS A 15 10.07 -3.42 -8.56
CA CYS A 15 9.15 -2.29 -8.50
C CYS A 15 9.46 -1.25 -9.59
N ILE A 16 8.53 -1.05 -10.52
CA ILE A 16 8.66 -0.05 -11.59
C ILE A 16 7.97 1.29 -11.27
N GLY A 17 7.51 1.50 -10.04
CA GLY A 17 6.90 2.77 -9.62
C GLY A 17 5.58 3.15 -10.31
N CYS A 18 4.86 2.19 -10.92
CA CYS A 18 3.68 2.49 -11.75
C CYS A 18 2.47 3.08 -11.00
N GLY A 19 2.44 3.01 -9.68
CA GLY A 19 1.38 3.62 -8.85
C GLY A 19 0.06 2.86 -8.79
N ILE A 20 -0.10 1.72 -9.47
CA ILE A 20 -1.36 0.92 -9.42
C ILE A 20 -1.71 0.54 -7.99
N CYS A 21 -0.72 0.16 -7.18
CA CYS A 21 -0.94 -0.19 -5.77
C CYS A 21 -1.57 0.95 -4.95
N VAL A 22 -1.28 2.21 -5.30
CA VAL A 22 -1.81 3.42 -4.65
C VAL A 22 -3.28 3.62 -5.00
N THR A 23 -3.64 3.43 -6.28
CA THR A 23 -5.00 3.68 -6.79
C THR A 23 -5.99 2.59 -6.39
N VAL A 24 -5.54 1.34 -6.27
CA VAL A 24 -6.39 0.21 -5.85
C VAL A 24 -6.48 0.04 -4.33
N CYS A 25 -5.67 0.77 -3.55
CA CYS A 25 -5.64 0.62 -2.10
C CYS A 25 -6.94 1.16 -1.48
N PRO A 26 -7.78 0.31 -0.86
CA PRO A 26 -9.03 0.76 -0.27
C PRO A 26 -8.80 1.71 0.91
N THR A 27 -7.68 1.58 1.64
CA THR A 27 -7.37 2.48 2.76
C THR A 27 -7.02 3.89 2.27
N ASN A 28 -6.37 4.02 1.11
CA ASN A 28 -6.07 5.33 0.53
C ASN A 28 -7.35 6.07 0.08
N LEU A 29 -8.39 5.31 -0.29
CA LEU A 29 -9.67 5.83 -0.80
C LEU A 29 -10.70 6.14 0.29
N LYS A 30 -10.47 5.74 1.55
CA LYS A 30 -11.42 5.97 2.66
C LYS A 30 -11.55 7.45 3.08
N GLN A 31 -10.91 8.36 2.37
CA GLN A 31 -10.86 9.77 2.72
C GLN A 31 -11.96 10.53 1.97
N GLU A 32 -13.16 10.57 2.57
CA GLU A 32 -14.21 11.48 2.15
C GLU A 32 -14.44 12.58 3.21
N LYS A 33 -14.68 13.80 2.70
CA LYS A 33 -15.53 14.88 3.25
C LYS A 33 -14.91 16.02 4.06
N ASP A 34 -13.67 16.42 3.80
CA ASP A 34 -13.28 17.80 4.09
C ASP A 34 -13.14 18.62 2.81
N ILE A 35 -13.81 19.78 2.79
CA ILE A 35 -13.78 20.74 1.66
C ILE A 35 -12.39 21.35 1.44
N ASN A 36 -11.48 21.13 2.39
CA ASN A 36 -10.07 21.47 2.32
C ASN A 36 -9.26 20.21 2.03
N PHE A 37 -9.54 19.56 0.90
CA PHE A 37 -8.82 18.36 0.48
C PHE A 37 -7.40 18.75 0.05
N ASP A 38 -6.49 18.77 1.02
CA ASP A 38 -5.06 18.89 0.78
C ASP A 38 -4.49 17.51 0.47
N VAL A 39 -4.24 17.28 -0.81
CA VAL A 39 -3.77 15.99 -1.34
C VAL A 39 -2.39 15.62 -0.79
N ASP A 40 -1.64 16.60 -0.27
CA ASP A 40 -0.28 16.44 0.22
C ASP A 40 -0.23 16.26 1.74
N ALA A 41 -1.30 16.63 2.46
CA ALA A 41 -1.34 16.55 3.92
C ALA A 41 -1.80 15.20 4.48
N GLU A 42 -2.52 14.39 3.69
CA GLU A 42 -3.16 13.19 4.20
C GLU A 42 -2.31 11.90 4.10
N PRO A 43 -2.19 11.13 5.19
CA PRO A 43 -1.34 9.95 5.23
C PRO A 43 -1.98 8.79 4.44
N ARG A 44 -1.19 8.13 3.59
CA ARG A 44 -1.61 6.99 2.75
C ARG A 44 -1.06 5.69 3.30
N ALA A 45 -1.82 4.59 3.14
CA ALA A 45 -1.33 3.24 3.48
C ALA A 45 -0.23 2.76 2.53
N ILE A 46 -0.26 3.22 1.28
CA ILE A 46 0.79 2.98 0.31
C ILE A 46 0.90 4.18 -0.63
N ALA A 47 2.11 4.63 -0.93
CA ALA A 47 2.41 5.71 -1.87
C ALA A 47 3.48 5.25 -2.85
N VAL A 48 3.78 6.06 -3.86
CA VAL A 48 5.03 5.94 -4.65
C VAL A 48 5.90 7.14 -4.31
N ASP A 49 7.12 6.89 -3.86
CA ASP A 49 8.14 7.89 -3.59
C ASP A 49 9.45 7.46 -4.27
N ASN A 50 10.14 8.40 -4.92
CA ASN A 50 11.38 8.15 -5.64
C ASN A 50 11.34 6.93 -6.59
N GLY A 51 10.19 6.69 -7.23
CA GLY A 51 9.99 5.59 -8.18
C GLY A 51 9.72 4.23 -7.55
N GLN A 52 9.58 4.15 -6.22
CA GLN A 52 9.27 2.91 -5.51
C GLN A 52 8.01 3.03 -4.68
N ALA A 53 7.33 1.91 -4.46
CA ALA A 53 6.23 1.88 -3.50
C ALA A 53 6.76 2.07 -2.07
N VAL A 54 6.07 2.84 -1.25
CA VAL A 54 6.38 2.99 0.18
C VAL A 54 5.13 2.64 0.96
N ILE A 55 5.28 1.72 1.93
CA ILE A 55 4.17 1.15 2.69
C ILE A 55 4.17 1.77 4.09
N ASN A 56 3.03 2.30 4.50
CA ASN A 56 2.79 2.71 5.87
C ASN A 56 2.10 1.56 6.61
N ASP A 57 2.86 0.84 7.45
CA ASP A 57 2.39 -0.34 8.18
C ASP A 57 1.28 -0.04 9.21
N ASP A 58 1.17 1.20 9.69
CA ASP A 58 0.13 1.65 10.63
C ASP A 58 -1.24 1.78 9.97
N LEU A 59 -1.25 2.15 8.68
CA LEU A 59 -2.46 2.29 7.87
C LEU A 59 -2.76 1.05 7.03
N CYS A 60 -1.72 0.27 6.67
CA CYS A 60 -1.87 -0.93 5.87
C CYS A 60 -2.59 -2.04 6.65
N ILE A 61 -3.80 -2.37 6.18
CA ILE A 61 -4.64 -3.43 6.74
C ILE A 61 -4.27 -4.84 6.21
N LYS A 62 -3.18 -4.96 5.44
CA LYS A 62 -2.69 -6.22 4.87
C LYS A 62 -3.77 -7.01 4.08
N CYS A 63 -4.60 -6.32 3.28
CA CYS A 63 -5.70 -6.95 2.53
C CYS A 63 -5.27 -7.69 1.24
N GLY A 64 -4.08 -7.40 0.71
CA GLY A 64 -3.55 -8.04 -0.50
C GLY A 64 -4.18 -7.60 -1.84
N ILE A 65 -4.92 -6.49 -1.89
CA ILE A 65 -5.45 -6.00 -3.18
C ILE A 65 -4.31 -5.48 -4.07
N CYS A 66 -3.32 -4.79 -3.49
CA CYS A 66 -2.16 -4.28 -4.22
C CYS A 66 -1.30 -5.40 -4.81
N THR A 67 -1.18 -6.55 -4.12
CA THR A 67 -0.41 -7.70 -4.63
C THR A 67 -1.05 -8.27 -5.88
N LYS A 68 -2.38 -8.44 -5.89
CA LYS A 68 -3.14 -8.96 -7.04
C LYS A 68 -3.16 -8.06 -8.27
N ASN A 69 -2.88 -6.77 -8.10
CA ASN A 69 -2.93 -5.77 -9.17
C ASN A 69 -1.53 -5.28 -9.58
N CYS A 70 -0.46 -5.77 -8.94
CA CYS A 70 0.88 -5.39 -9.32
C CYS A 70 1.22 -6.06 -10.67
N PRO A 71 1.48 -5.31 -11.75
CA PRO A 71 1.73 -5.89 -13.07
C PRO A 71 3.07 -6.63 -13.18
N VAL A 72 3.93 -6.46 -12.17
CA VAL A 72 5.28 -7.01 -12.08
C VAL A 72 5.46 -7.84 -10.80
N ASP A 73 4.37 -8.19 -10.12
CA ASP A 73 4.34 -9.03 -8.92
C ASP A 73 5.30 -8.59 -7.77
N SER A 74 5.69 -7.32 -7.73
CA SER A 74 6.68 -6.80 -6.78
C SER A 74 6.18 -6.68 -5.33
N LEU A 75 4.95 -7.10 -5.01
CA LEU A 75 4.34 -6.94 -3.69
C LEU A 75 3.77 -8.28 -3.20
N THR A 76 4.13 -8.70 -1.98
CA THR A 76 3.70 -9.99 -1.40
C THR A 76 3.21 -9.83 0.04
N ILE A 77 2.20 -10.61 0.44
CA ILE A 77 1.81 -10.75 1.85
C ILE A 77 2.56 -11.94 2.45
N GLU A 78 3.41 -11.67 3.43
CA GLU A 78 4.13 -12.69 4.20
C GLU A 78 3.42 -12.94 5.54
N VAL A 79 3.46 -14.19 5.99
CA VAL A 79 3.01 -14.59 7.33
C VAL A 79 4.26 -14.87 8.14
N LEU A 80 4.48 -14.09 9.19
CA LEU A 80 5.54 -14.35 10.15
C LEU A 80 5.09 -15.49 11.06
N ALA A 81 5.89 -16.56 11.12
CA ALA A 81 5.68 -17.72 11.96
C ALA A 81 6.17 -17.48 13.40
#